data_AF-A0A832XQR7-F1
#
_entry.id   AF-A0A832XQR7-F1
#
_cell.length_a   1.000
_cell.length_b   1.000
_cell.length_c   1.000
_cell.angle_alpha   90.00
_cell.angle_beta   90.00
_cell.angle_gamma   90.00
#
_symmetry.space_group_name_H-M   'P 1'
#
loop_
_entity.id
_entity.type
_entity.pdbx_description
1 polymer ?
#
loop_
_entity_poly.entity_id
_entity_poly.type
_entity_poly.pdbx_seq_one_letter_code
_entity_poly.pdbx_strand_id
1 'polypeptide(L)'
;MSNRLLSAAICLLMLTSMAPTVTAVGPPDSVIWGISYDWTNYENDIEEMTGIDTNAVNEDLEAAADYAGFLLESDQVVSGMTEFFIESWDDDEPVEITDASGVTHEVTKRMTELTVRHGILGDMGFTAAWTDENESIDIWMSASMEELFVIDAAYIEYVDEDLMVYGGDLEMSGEFALESSLEFNIQVIAANEVLAPELGMGFTVSFEIPSINSEWRADEPLDYLHHLSEEPTDDPDDSSNNSSDVYWADAGHCEWEGDDWDGDTRWYCDYDSDGYFDDWWFYCEWNDNEYLWYCTDDFGQSEEYEFSEGNTEHLNYTEDGGSGGGEYHSGLVEGDFSTITGYSMMLSIEGIPAEDFDINLDAFNVQLSDSIPGQG
;
A
#
# COMPACT_ATOMS: atom_id res chain seq x y z
N MET A 1 2.84 41.27 -23.94
CA MET A 1 3.97 40.43 -24.44
C MET A 1 4.99 40.08 -23.36
N SER A 2 5.27 40.94 -22.37
CA SER A 2 6.26 40.62 -21.30
C SER A 2 5.78 39.60 -20.25
N ASN A 3 4.49 39.53 -19.95
CA ASN A 3 3.98 38.63 -18.88
C ASN A 3 3.82 37.18 -19.34
N ARG A 4 3.57 36.93 -20.64
CA ARG A 4 3.47 35.57 -21.19
C ARG A 4 4.82 34.84 -21.20
N LEU A 5 5.92 35.58 -21.37
CA LEU A 5 7.28 35.02 -21.29
C LEU A 5 7.69 34.70 -19.84
N LEU A 6 7.12 35.38 -18.85
CA LEU A 6 7.39 35.11 -17.43
C LEU A 6 6.64 33.87 -16.96
N SER A 7 5.35 33.75 -17.29
CA SER A 7 4.57 32.53 -16.98
C SER A 7 5.10 31.31 -17.73
N ALA A 8 5.43 31.43 -19.02
CA ALA A 8 6.05 30.33 -19.75
C ALA A 8 7.43 29.94 -19.19
N ALA A 9 8.22 30.90 -18.69
CA ALA A 9 9.51 30.60 -18.06
C ALA A 9 9.36 29.97 -16.66
N ILE A 10 8.31 30.33 -15.91
CA ILE A 10 7.99 29.72 -14.60
C ILE A 10 7.42 28.32 -14.80
N CYS A 11 6.49 28.10 -15.74
CA CYS A 11 6.01 26.77 -16.10
C CYS A 11 7.13 25.89 -16.64
N LEU A 12 8.05 26.42 -17.46
CA LEU A 12 9.22 25.68 -17.95
C LEU A 12 10.22 25.36 -16.83
N LEU A 13 10.38 26.25 -15.83
CA LEU A 13 11.20 25.99 -14.64
C LEU A 13 10.55 24.95 -13.72
N MET A 14 9.21 24.96 -13.57
CA MET A 14 8.45 23.95 -12.84
C MET A 14 8.50 22.59 -13.57
N LEU A 15 8.31 22.57 -14.89
CA LEU A 15 8.49 21.37 -15.74
C LEU A 15 9.92 20.79 -15.67
N THR A 16 10.94 21.61 -15.45
CA THR A 16 12.32 21.12 -15.24
C THR A 16 12.65 20.73 -13.81
N SER A 17 11.92 21.24 -12.80
CA SER A 17 12.02 20.76 -11.41
C SER A 17 11.10 19.56 -11.13
N MET A 18 10.15 19.31 -12.02
CA MET A 18 9.15 18.22 -11.97
C MET A 18 9.41 17.15 -13.03
N ALA A 19 10.51 17.24 -13.78
CA ALA A 19 11.01 16.06 -14.48
C ALA A 19 11.39 15.07 -13.37
N PRO A 20 10.72 13.92 -13.26
CA PRO A 20 11.08 12.94 -12.26
C PRO A 20 12.43 12.36 -12.69
N THR A 21 13.50 12.96 -12.18
CA THR A 21 14.83 12.39 -12.35
C THR A 21 15.03 11.49 -11.16
N VAL A 22 14.76 10.20 -11.34
CA VAL A 22 15.27 9.19 -10.44
C VAL A 22 16.77 9.18 -10.61
N THR A 23 17.46 9.76 -9.64
CA THR A 23 18.90 9.65 -9.52
C THR A 23 19.12 8.50 -8.56
N ALA A 24 19.73 7.41 -9.02
CA ALA A 24 20.24 6.38 -8.12
C ALA A 24 21.20 7.07 -7.14
N VAL A 25 20.82 7.12 -5.87
CA VAL A 25 21.63 7.75 -4.80
C VAL A 25 22.53 6.69 -4.14
N GLY A 26 22.24 5.41 -4.38
CA GLY A 26 22.96 4.29 -3.81
C GLY A 26 24.44 4.16 -4.27
N PRO A 27 25.25 3.41 -3.50
CA PRO A 27 26.58 2.99 -3.89
C PRO A 27 26.62 2.25 -5.23
N PRO A 28 27.76 2.14 -5.92
CA PRO A 28 27.86 1.51 -7.23
C PRO A 28 27.55 0.00 -7.26
N ASP A 29 27.45 -0.64 -6.10
CA ASP A 29 27.05 -2.02 -5.86
C ASP A 29 25.58 -2.17 -5.43
N SER A 30 24.81 -1.08 -5.42
CA SER A 30 23.37 -1.12 -5.18
C SER A 30 22.62 -1.93 -6.25
N VAL A 31 21.51 -2.52 -5.83
CA VAL A 31 20.57 -3.22 -6.72
C VAL A 31 19.32 -2.36 -6.84
N ILE A 32 19.03 -1.90 -8.06
CA ILE A 32 17.85 -1.12 -8.39
C ILE A 32 16.93 -1.90 -9.33
N TRP A 33 15.64 -1.88 -9.03
CA TRP A 33 14.58 -2.37 -9.91
C TRP A 33 13.37 -1.46 -9.84
N GLY A 34 12.54 -1.48 -10.87
CA GLY A 34 11.39 -0.61 -10.92
C GLY A 34 10.60 -0.73 -12.21
N ILE A 35 9.53 0.05 -12.29
CA ILE A 35 8.68 0.18 -13.45
C ILE A 35 8.53 1.65 -13.81
N SER A 36 8.42 1.91 -15.12
CA SER A 36 8.05 3.21 -15.65
C SER A 36 6.93 3.03 -16.66
N TYR A 37 5.99 3.95 -16.66
CA TYR A 37 4.85 3.99 -17.57
C TYR A 37 4.73 5.40 -18.16
N ASP A 38 4.68 5.46 -19.50
CA ASP A 38 4.48 6.68 -20.25
C ASP A 38 3.01 6.80 -20.64
N TRP A 39 2.33 7.80 -20.06
CA TRP A 39 0.89 8.01 -20.22
C TRP A 39 0.50 8.46 -21.63
N THR A 40 1.45 8.82 -22.49
CA THR A 40 1.15 9.06 -23.92
C THR A 40 0.69 7.80 -24.65
N ASN A 41 0.90 6.61 -24.06
CA ASN A 41 0.42 5.34 -24.60
C ASN A 41 -1.01 4.97 -24.14
N TYR A 42 -1.63 5.78 -23.29
CA TYR A 42 -2.92 5.48 -22.65
C TYR A 42 -4.00 5.03 -23.64
N GLU A 43 -4.19 5.73 -24.75
CA GLU A 43 -5.22 5.38 -25.74
C GLU A 43 -4.96 4.04 -26.42
N ASN A 44 -3.72 3.79 -26.82
CA ASN A 44 -3.32 2.53 -27.45
C ASN A 44 -3.50 1.36 -26.48
N ASP A 45 -3.15 1.54 -25.21
CA ASP A 45 -3.30 0.51 -24.19
C ASP A 45 -4.78 0.20 -23.90
N ILE A 46 -5.66 1.21 -23.90
CA ILE A 46 -7.11 1.00 -23.79
C ILE A 46 -7.63 0.19 -24.99
N GLU A 47 -7.20 0.50 -26.20
CA GLU A 47 -7.57 -0.27 -27.39
C GLU A 47 -7.08 -1.72 -27.29
N GLU A 48 -5.83 -1.95 -26.89
CA GLU A 48 -5.26 -3.29 -26.75
C GLU A 48 -5.95 -4.11 -25.64
N MET A 49 -6.26 -3.49 -24.50
CA MET A 49 -6.87 -4.16 -23.35
C MET A 49 -8.38 -4.41 -23.53
N THR A 50 -9.10 -3.46 -24.14
CA THR A 50 -10.57 -3.50 -24.19
C THR A 50 -11.11 -3.78 -25.60
N GLY A 51 -10.29 -3.60 -26.63
CA GLY A 51 -10.71 -3.62 -28.03
C GLY A 51 -11.49 -2.37 -28.46
N ILE A 52 -11.57 -1.34 -27.61
CA ILE A 52 -12.27 -0.09 -27.89
C ILE A 52 -11.25 0.96 -28.32
N ASP A 53 -11.33 1.36 -29.59
CA ASP A 53 -10.58 2.50 -30.13
C ASP A 53 -11.33 3.79 -29.76
N THR A 54 -10.75 4.58 -28.85
CA THR A 54 -11.34 5.83 -28.37
C THR A 54 -11.42 6.89 -29.47
N ASN A 55 -10.45 6.89 -30.40
CA ASN A 55 -10.46 7.80 -31.54
C ASN A 55 -11.60 7.45 -32.51
N ALA A 56 -11.80 6.17 -32.80
CA ALA A 56 -12.93 5.72 -33.62
C ALA A 56 -14.30 6.02 -32.98
N VAL A 57 -14.40 5.95 -31.64
CA VAL A 57 -15.63 6.33 -30.92
C VAL A 57 -15.92 7.82 -31.06
N ASN A 58 -14.89 8.68 -30.94
CA ASN A 58 -15.04 10.12 -31.14
C ASN A 58 -15.44 10.44 -32.59
N GLU A 59 -14.79 9.82 -33.58
CA GLU A 59 -15.16 9.98 -35.00
C GLU A 59 -16.62 9.57 -35.30
N ASP A 60 -17.11 8.46 -34.74
CA ASP A 60 -18.50 8.03 -34.92
C ASP A 60 -19.49 9.00 -34.25
N LEU A 61 -19.12 9.55 -33.10
CA LEU A 61 -19.90 10.57 -32.40
C LEU A 61 -20.01 11.87 -33.21
N GLU A 62 -18.90 12.34 -33.78
CA GLU A 62 -18.86 13.51 -34.67
C GLU A 62 -19.71 13.28 -35.92
N ALA A 63 -19.60 12.10 -36.55
CA ALA A 63 -20.43 11.74 -37.70
C ALA A 63 -21.93 11.68 -37.38
N ALA A 64 -22.29 11.20 -36.19
CA ALA A 64 -23.68 11.18 -35.73
C ALA A 64 -24.22 12.60 -35.46
N ALA A 65 -23.38 13.49 -34.93
CA ALA A 65 -23.72 14.90 -34.74
C ALA A 65 -23.94 15.61 -36.07
N ASP A 66 -23.04 15.41 -37.04
CA ASP A 66 -23.14 15.92 -38.40
C ASP A 66 -24.45 15.48 -39.07
N TYR A 67 -24.82 14.20 -38.90
CA TYR A 67 -26.08 13.67 -39.40
C TYR A 67 -27.31 14.35 -38.77
N ALA A 68 -27.21 14.72 -37.49
CA ALA A 68 -28.25 15.46 -36.76
C ALA A 68 -28.26 16.97 -37.07
N GLY A 69 -27.29 17.48 -37.84
CA GLY A 69 -27.17 18.89 -38.20
C GLY A 69 -26.40 19.74 -37.17
N PHE A 70 -25.63 19.10 -36.29
CA PHE A 70 -24.70 19.75 -35.38
C PHE A 70 -23.26 19.57 -35.90
N LEU A 71 -22.44 20.61 -35.84
CA LEU A 71 -21.00 20.49 -36.00
C LEU A 71 -20.41 20.19 -34.61
N LEU A 72 -19.86 19.00 -34.41
CA LEU A 72 -19.22 18.58 -33.17
C LEU A 72 -17.75 18.30 -33.44
N GLU A 73 -16.87 18.86 -32.61
CA GLU A 73 -15.44 18.52 -32.59
C GLU A 73 -15.09 18.18 -31.14
N SER A 74 -14.45 17.04 -30.89
CA SER A 74 -13.97 16.64 -29.57
C SER A 74 -12.52 16.22 -29.62
N ASP A 75 -11.74 16.62 -28.61
CA ASP A 75 -10.35 16.25 -28.49
C ASP A 75 -10.01 15.94 -27.03
N GLN A 76 -9.14 14.96 -26.83
CA GLN A 76 -8.62 14.58 -25.52
C GLN A 76 -7.13 14.24 -25.67
N VAL A 77 -6.34 14.68 -24.70
CA VAL A 77 -4.91 14.40 -24.67
C VAL A 77 -4.54 14.07 -23.25
N VAL A 78 -3.92 12.90 -23.06
CA VAL A 78 -3.31 12.50 -21.79
C VAL A 78 -1.82 12.34 -22.00
N SER A 79 -1.03 12.92 -21.12
CA SER A 79 0.43 12.82 -21.14
C SER A 79 0.98 12.82 -19.72
N GLY A 80 2.19 12.31 -19.55
CA GLY A 80 2.80 12.22 -18.23
C GLY A 80 3.63 10.96 -18.08
N MET A 81 4.11 10.74 -16.85
CA MET A 81 4.89 9.56 -16.52
C MET A 81 4.60 9.09 -15.09
N THR A 82 4.51 7.78 -14.92
CA THR A 82 4.56 7.13 -13.61
C THR A 82 5.84 6.33 -13.52
N GLU A 83 6.55 6.46 -12.42
CA GLU A 83 7.75 5.72 -12.11
C GLU A 83 7.71 5.24 -10.66
N PHE A 84 8.16 3.99 -10.48
CA PHE A 84 8.29 3.36 -9.18
C PHE A 84 9.62 2.62 -9.19
N PHE A 85 10.50 2.97 -8.26
CA PHE A 85 11.81 2.35 -8.13
C PHE A 85 12.10 1.99 -6.69
N ILE A 86 12.71 0.83 -6.51
CA ILE A 86 13.29 0.38 -5.26
C ILE A 86 14.77 0.15 -5.49
N GLU A 87 15.59 0.80 -4.68
CA GLU A 87 17.05 0.64 -4.65
C GLU A 87 17.44 0.09 -3.27
N SER A 88 18.19 -1.00 -3.24
CA SER A 88 18.65 -1.61 -1.99
C SER A 88 20.14 -1.89 -2.02
N TRP A 89 20.82 -1.73 -0.89
CA TRP A 89 22.23 -2.06 -0.71
C TRP A 89 22.55 -2.32 0.76
N ASP A 90 23.65 -3.02 1.01
CA ASP A 90 24.16 -3.27 2.36
C ASP A 90 25.29 -2.26 2.68
N ASP A 91 25.33 -1.79 3.91
CA ASP A 91 26.37 -0.93 4.47
C ASP A 91 27.09 -1.70 5.59
N ASP A 92 28.28 -2.21 5.25
CA ASP A 92 29.12 -3.04 6.12
C ASP A 92 29.77 -2.27 7.29
N GLU A 93 29.53 -0.96 7.43
CA GLU A 93 30.03 -0.21 8.58
C GLU A 93 29.28 -0.62 9.87
N PRO A 94 29.98 -1.21 10.86
CA PRO A 94 29.34 -1.66 12.09
C PRO A 94 28.86 -0.45 12.91
N VAL A 95 27.64 -0.56 13.42
CA VAL A 95 26.96 0.42 14.28
C VAL A 95 26.45 -0.25 15.55
N GLU A 96 26.39 0.52 16.63
CA GLU A 96 25.83 0.06 17.90
C GLU A 96 24.35 0.48 17.99
N ILE A 97 23.45 -0.49 18.13
CA ILE A 97 22.02 -0.27 18.34
C ILE A 97 21.62 -0.81 19.71
N THR A 98 20.73 -0.10 20.40
CA THR A 98 20.13 -0.59 21.66
C THR A 98 18.74 -1.12 21.36
N ASP A 99 18.50 -2.38 21.69
CA ASP A 99 17.19 -3.02 21.54
C ASP A 99 16.17 -2.47 22.56
N ALA A 100 14.90 -2.88 22.43
CA ALA A 100 13.84 -2.43 23.32
C ALA A 100 14.01 -2.94 24.78
N SER A 101 14.81 -4.00 24.99
CA SER A 101 15.18 -4.52 26.31
C SER A 101 16.30 -3.71 27.00
N GLY A 102 16.95 -2.79 26.27
CA GLY A 102 18.03 -1.93 26.75
C GLY A 102 19.42 -2.55 26.61
N VAL A 103 19.59 -3.61 25.82
CA VAL A 103 20.88 -4.25 25.52
C VAL A 103 21.43 -3.70 24.21
N THR A 104 22.73 -3.42 24.18
CA THR A 104 23.42 -2.88 23.00
C THR A 104 24.08 -4.00 22.21
N HIS A 105 23.87 -4.00 20.89
CA HIS A 105 24.41 -4.96 19.91
C HIS A 105 25.21 -4.23 18.84
N GLU A 106 26.24 -4.89 18.31
CA GLU A 106 27.01 -4.43 17.15
C GLU A 106 26.42 -5.08 15.90
N VAL A 107 25.89 -4.26 14.99
CA VAL A 107 25.11 -4.68 13.81
C VAL A 107 25.56 -3.90 12.58
N THR A 108 25.24 -4.37 11.38
CA THR A 108 25.39 -3.63 10.12
C THR A 108 24.05 -3.06 9.67
N LYS A 109 24.05 -2.27 8.59
CA LYS A 109 22.85 -1.64 8.05
C LYS A 109 22.51 -2.20 6.69
N ARG A 110 21.23 -2.43 6.43
CA ARG A 110 20.68 -2.69 5.10
C ARG A 110 19.76 -1.55 4.73
N MET A 111 20.08 -0.86 3.64
CA MET A 111 19.38 0.32 3.18
C MET A 111 18.43 -0.06 2.06
N THR A 112 17.19 0.42 2.13
CA THR A 112 16.19 0.31 1.06
C THR A 112 15.57 1.68 0.82
N GLU A 113 15.76 2.22 -0.38
CA GLU A 113 15.13 3.45 -0.83
C GLU A 113 13.99 3.15 -1.80
N LEU A 114 12.84 3.78 -1.56
CA LEU A 114 11.68 3.80 -2.42
C LEU A 114 11.54 5.20 -3.02
N THR A 115 11.52 5.24 -4.35
CA THR A 115 11.24 6.45 -5.13
C THR A 115 9.98 6.25 -5.93
N VAL A 116 8.93 7.02 -5.64
CA VAL A 116 7.73 7.09 -6.48
C VAL A 116 7.61 8.46 -7.10
N ARG A 117 7.36 8.49 -8.40
CA ARG A 117 7.12 9.70 -9.17
C ARG A 117 5.93 9.48 -10.07
N HIS A 118 4.97 10.38 -10.02
CA HIS A 118 3.80 10.33 -10.86
C HIS A 118 3.42 11.75 -11.21
N GLY A 119 3.25 11.99 -12.50
CA GLY A 119 2.76 13.25 -13.02
C GLY A 119 1.89 12.97 -14.22
N ILE A 120 0.65 13.44 -14.21
CA ILE A 120 -0.25 13.36 -15.34
C ILE A 120 -0.80 14.75 -15.69
N LEU A 121 -0.93 15.01 -16.98
CA LEU A 121 -1.66 16.11 -17.56
C LEU A 121 -2.72 15.51 -18.48
N GLY A 122 -3.99 15.77 -18.15
CA GLY A 122 -5.13 15.42 -18.97
C GLY A 122 -5.84 16.69 -19.42
N ASP A 123 -5.91 16.90 -20.73
CA ASP A 123 -6.69 17.97 -21.35
C ASP A 123 -7.82 17.35 -22.16
N MET A 124 -9.01 17.91 -22.05
CA MET A 124 -10.14 17.56 -22.90
C MET A 124 -10.91 18.80 -23.34
N GLY A 125 -11.48 18.75 -24.53
CA GLY A 125 -12.34 19.80 -25.01
C GLY A 125 -13.38 19.28 -25.99
N PHE A 126 -14.49 19.98 -26.08
CA PHE A 126 -15.40 19.82 -27.21
C PHE A 126 -15.97 21.16 -27.62
N THR A 127 -16.33 21.25 -28.90
CA THR A 127 -17.14 22.33 -29.45
C THR A 127 -18.34 21.74 -30.16
N ALA A 128 -19.52 22.32 -29.96
CA ALA A 128 -20.74 21.91 -30.64
C ALA A 128 -21.45 23.16 -31.16
N ALA A 129 -21.73 23.20 -32.46
CA ALA A 129 -22.40 24.32 -33.11
C ALA A 129 -23.63 23.86 -33.88
N TRP A 130 -24.71 24.63 -33.78
CA TRP A 130 -25.91 24.48 -34.57
C TRP A 130 -26.33 25.84 -35.11
N THR A 131 -26.74 25.88 -36.38
CA THR A 131 -27.14 27.13 -37.04
C THR A 131 -28.38 26.90 -37.90
N ASP A 132 -29.37 27.79 -37.79
CA ASP A 132 -30.53 27.89 -38.67
C ASP A 132 -30.84 29.35 -39.02
N GLU A 133 -30.61 29.73 -40.27
CA GLU A 133 -30.77 31.09 -40.80
C GLU A 133 -30.07 32.19 -39.96
N ASN A 134 -30.80 32.81 -39.01
CA ASN A 134 -30.32 33.88 -38.12
C ASN A 134 -30.24 33.44 -36.64
N GLU A 135 -30.48 32.16 -36.37
CA GLU A 135 -30.46 31.57 -35.04
C GLU A 135 -29.25 30.62 -34.95
N SER A 136 -28.47 30.72 -33.88
CA SER A 136 -27.35 29.79 -33.64
C SER A 136 -27.19 29.45 -32.17
N ILE A 137 -26.65 28.26 -31.94
CA ILE A 137 -26.23 27.78 -30.63
C ILE A 137 -24.79 27.30 -30.81
N ASP A 138 -23.85 27.92 -30.11
CA ASP A 138 -22.46 27.52 -30.05
C ASP A 138 -22.13 27.14 -28.60
N ILE A 139 -21.60 25.95 -28.41
CA ILE A 139 -21.21 25.42 -27.11
C ILE A 139 -19.73 25.10 -27.21
N TRP A 140 -18.94 25.48 -26.22
CA TRP A 140 -17.61 24.92 -26.06
C TRP A 140 -17.36 24.61 -24.59
N MET A 141 -16.59 23.56 -24.38
CA MET A 141 -16.12 23.13 -23.08
C MET A 141 -14.64 22.84 -23.18
N SER A 142 -13.88 23.22 -22.16
CA SER A 142 -12.52 22.77 -21.93
C SER A 142 -12.43 22.28 -20.49
N ALA A 143 -11.80 21.14 -20.28
CA ALA A 143 -11.42 20.70 -18.95
C ALA A 143 -9.96 20.29 -18.96
N SER A 144 -9.27 20.60 -17.87
CA SER A 144 -7.90 20.14 -17.62
C SER A 144 -7.81 19.51 -16.24
N MET A 145 -6.89 18.58 -16.11
CA MET A 145 -6.54 17.87 -14.89
C MET A 145 -5.04 17.73 -14.84
N GLU A 146 -4.45 18.14 -13.72
CA GLU A 146 -3.04 17.95 -13.40
C GLU A 146 -2.97 17.14 -12.09
N GLU A 147 -2.28 16.01 -12.12
CA GLU A 147 -2.03 15.18 -10.95
C GLU A 147 -0.54 15.03 -10.73
N LEU A 148 -0.10 15.22 -9.49
CA LEU A 148 1.26 15.03 -9.04
C LEU A 148 1.24 14.13 -7.81
N PHE A 149 2.08 13.10 -7.82
CA PHE A 149 2.33 12.27 -6.65
C PHE A 149 3.81 11.90 -6.57
N VAL A 150 4.45 12.30 -5.49
CA VAL A 150 5.88 12.13 -5.24
C VAL A 150 6.04 11.52 -3.85
N ILE A 151 6.79 10.42 -3.77
CA ILE A 151 7.20 9.84 -2.49
C ILE A 151 8.69 9.54 -2.57
N ASP A 152 9.39 9.91 -1.51
CA ASP A 152 10.76 9.49 -1.22
C ASP A 152 10.76 8.87 0.17
N ALA A 153 11.08 7.58 0.27
CA ALA A 153 11.19 6.89 1.54
C ALA A 153 12.52 6.14 1.60
N ALA A 154 13.25 6.32 2.69
CA ALA A 154 14.45 5.57 3.03
C ALA A 154 14.16 4.74 4.27
N TYR A 155 14.37 3.44 4.14
CA TYR A 155 14.21 2.46 5.20
C TYR A 155 15.56 1.81 5.51
N ILE A 156 15.96 1.82 6.76
CA ILE A 156 17.23 1.28 7.25
C ILE A 156 16.90 0.13 8.18
N GLU A 157 17.37 -1.07 7.86
CA GLU A 157 17.27 -2.24 8.73
C GLU A 157 18.61 -2.47 9.43
N TYR A 158 18.55 -2.85 10.70
CA TYR A 158 19.72 -3.16 11.51
C TYR A 158 19.85 -4.68 11.68
N VAL A 159 20.94 -5.25 11.17
CA VAL A 159 21.08 -6.70 10.96
C VAL A 159 22.43 -7.21 11.45
N ASP A 160 22.50 -8.41 12.04
CA ASP A 160 23.77 -9.04 12.45
C ASP A 160 24.39 -9.98 11.38
N GLU A 161 25.50 -10.62 11.73
CA GLU A 161 26.21 -11.58 10.84
C GLU A 161 25.36 -12.81 10.46
N ASP A 162 24.36 -13.16 11.29
CA ASP A 162 23.46 -14.30 11.07
C ASP A 162 22.17 -13.87 10.33
N LEU A 163 22.08 -12.62 9.87
CA LEU A 163 20.91 -12.01 9.23
C LEU A 163 19.69 -11.81 10.13
N MET A 164 19.91 -11.78 11.44
CA MET A 164 18.85 -11.47 12.41
C MET A 164 18.61 -9.96 12.49
N VAL A 165 17.35 -9.54 12.53
CA VAL A 165 16.95 -8.13 12.49
C VAL A 165 16.62 -7.60 13.88
N TYR A 166 17.26 -6.50 14.27
CA TYR A 166 17.11 -5.87 15.59
C TYR A 166 16.18 -4.65 15.58
N GLY A 167 15.81 -4.17 14.40
CA GLY A 167 14.94 -3.01 14.24
C GLY A 167 15.16 -2.31 12.90
N GLY A 168 14.50 -1.16 12.75
CA GLY A 168 14.72 -0.32 11.60
C GLY A 168 14.22 1.11 11.77
N ASP A 169 14.68 1.97 10.88
CA ASP A 169 14.33 3.38 10.81
C ASP A 169 13.70 3.68 9.45
N LEU A 170 12.64 4.48 9.46
CA LEU A 170 11.96 4.98 8.26
C LEU A 170 12.04 6.50 8.27
N GLU A 171 12.60 7.07 7.21
CA GLU A 171 12.50 8.49 6.88
C GLU A 171 11.72 8.60 5.57
N MET A 172 10.61 9.33 5.58
CA MET A 172 9.76 9.51 4.39
C MET A 172 9.34 10.96 4.22
N SER A 173 9.32 11.39 2.97
CA SER A 173 8.69 12.63 2.54
C SER A 173 7.80 12.37 1.33
N GLY A 174 6.85 13.25 1.08
CA GLY A 174 5.98 13.10 -0.07
C GLY A 174 5.11 14.30 -0.34
N GLU A 175 4.54 14.31 -1.54
CA GLU A 175 3.64 15.35 -2.02
C GLU A 175 2.59 14.71 -2.91
N PHE A 176 1.34 15.11 -2.71
CA PHE A 176 0.24 14.86 -3.61
C PHE A 176 -0.40 16.19 -3.96
N ALA A 177 -0.62 16.45 -5.24
CA ALA A 177 -1.39 17.59 -5.70
C ALA A 177 -2.30 17.17 -6.86
N LEU A 178 -3.54 17.61 -6.80
CA LEU A 178 -4.53 17.45 -7.84
C LEU A 178 -5.12 18.81 -8.12
N GLU A 179 -4.96 19.29 -9.35
CA GLU A 179 -5.63 20.46 -9.87
C GLU A 179 -6.56 20.04 -11.01
N SER A 180 -7.76 20.60 -11.03
CA SER A 180 -8.66 20.42 -12.16
C SER A 180 -9.42 21.71 -12.42
N SER A 181 -9.59 22.02 -13.69
CA SER A 181 -10.40 23.14 -14.15
C SER A 181 -11.38 22.70 -15.23
N LEU A 182 -12.52 23.37 -15.27
CA LEU A 182 -13.57 23.20 -16.25
C LEU A 182 -14.05 24.59 -16.66
N GLU A 183 -13.92 24.90 -17.93
CA GLU A 183 -14.48 26.07 -18.57
C GLU A 183 -15.61 25.63 -19.50
N PHE A 184 -16.76 26.28 -19.38
CA PHE A 184 -17.94 25.96 -20.16
C PHE A 184 -18.62 27.23 -20.64
N ASN A 185 -18.96 27.28 -21.91
CA ASN A 185 -19.65 28.42 -22.51
C ASN A 185 -20.80 27.94 -23.38
N ILE A 186 -21.91 28.66 -23.30
CA ILE A 186 -23.01 28.54 -24.25
C ILE A 186 -23.26 29.91 -24.83
N GLN A 187 -23.21 30.02 -26.14
CA GLN A 187 -23.65 31.18 -26.89
C GLN A 187 -24.94 30.85 -27.62
N VAL A 188 -25.97 31.65 -27.40
CA VAL A 188 -27.25 31.59 -28.10
C VAL A 188 -27.47 32.91 -28.81
N ILE A 189 -27.68 32.84 -30.13
CA ILE A 189 -28.07 33.97 -30.96
C ILE A 189 -29.51 33.70 -31.41
N ALA A 190 -30.44 34.56 -31.02
CA ALA A 190 -31.84 34.48 -31.45
C ALA A 190 -32.49 35.86 -31.39
N ALA A 191 -33.43 36.13 -32.30
CA ALA A 191 -34.24 37.36 -32.28
C ALA A 191 -33.43 38.69 -32.13
N ASN A 192 -32.25 38.78 -32.76
CA ASN A 192 -31.32 39.91 -32.66
C ASN A 192 -30.67 40.13 -31.27
N GLU A 193 -30.77 39.16 -30.37
CA GLU A 193 -30.14 39.14 -29.07
C GLU A 193 -29.04 38.07 -29.03
N VAL A 194 -28.00 38.32 -28.23
CA VAL A 194 -26.90 37.39 -27.98
C VAL A 194 -26.83 37.15 -26.48
N LEU A 195 -26.92 35.90 -26.07
CA LEU A 195 -26.74 35.45 -24.70
C LEU A 195 -25.53 34.51 -24.68
N ALA A 196 -24.48 34.85 -23.93
CA ALA A 196 -23.24 34.08 -23.90
C ALA A 196 -22.74 33.86 -22.47
N PRO A 197 -23.46 33.11 -21.61
CA PRO A 197 -22.97 32.76 -20.29
C PRO A 197 -21.70 31.92 -20.37
N GLU A 198 -20.78 32.23 -19.47
CA GLU A 198 -19.55 31.49 -19.24
C GLU A 198 -19.52 31.01 -17.79
N LEU A 199 -19.20 29.74 -17.59
CA LEU A 199 -19.06 29.09 -16.30
C LEU A 199 -17.63 28.57 -16.19
N GLY A 200 -16.91 29.04 -15.17
CA GLY A 200 -15.62 28.49 -14.78
C GLY A 200 -15.77 27.74 -13.46
N MET A 201 -15.20 26.55 -13.40
CA MET A 201 -15.06 25.77 -12.19
C MET A 201 -13.61 25.34 -12.07
N GLY A 202 -13.06 25.40 -10.88
CA GLY A 202 -11.73 24.88 -10.60
C GLY A 202 -11.66 24.35 -9.19
N PHE A 203 -10.91 23.28 -8.99
CA PHE A 203 -10.53 22.86 -7.65
C PHE A 203 -9.07 22.42 -7.62
N THR A 204 -8.47 22.61 -6.47
CA THR A 204 -7.14 22.12 -6.14
C THR A 204 -7.23 21.40 -4.81
N VAL A 205 -6.64 20.22 -4.72
CA VAL A 205 -6.42 19.48 -3.47
C VAL A 205 -4.94 19.19 -3.39
N SER A 206 -4.33 19.46 -2.25
CA SER A 206 -2.93 19.09 -2.01
C SER A 206 -2.77 18.45 -0.65
N PHE A 207 -1.80 17.55 -0.57
CA PHE A 207 -1.37 16.89 0.63
C PHE A 207 0.14 16.76 0.62
N GLU A 208 0.81 17.49 1.49
CA GLU A 208 2.26 17.48 1.63
C GLU A 208 2.62 16.72 2.92
N ILE A 209 3.61 15.85 2.82
CA ILE A 209 4.30 15.21 3.94
C ILE A 209 5.73 15.77 3.94
N PRO A 210 6.00 16.87 4.67
CA PRO A 210 7.37 17.35 4.82
C PRO A 210 8.30 16.31 5.44
N SER A 211 7.81 15.53 6.41
CA SER A 211 8.56 14.45 7.05
C SER A 211 7.65 13.48 7.79
N ILE A 212 7.97 12.20 7.68
CA ILE A 212 7.58 11.11 8.56
C ILE A 212 8.88 10.43 8.99
N ASN A 213 9.13 10.40 10.30
CA ASN A 213 10.24 9.67 10.89
C ASN A 213 9.64 8.60 11.79
N SER A 214 10.10 7.37 11.66
CA SER A 214 9.72 6.29 12.57
C SER A 214 10.93 5.43 12.87
N GLU A 215 11.11 5.09 14.14
CA GLU A 215 12.00 4.03 14.56
C GLU A 215 11.18 2.88 15.12
N TRP A 216 11.60 1.66 14.81
CA TRP A 216 11.14 0.48 15.51
C TRP A 216 12.34 -0.32 16.01
N ARG A 217 12.23 -0.84 17.23
CA ARG A 217 13.26 -1.66 17.88
C ARG A 217 12.64 -2.94 18.35
N ALA A 218 13.21 -4.07 17.95
CA ALA A 218 12.74 -5.38 18.38
C ALA A 218 13.07 -5.61 19.87
N ASP A 219 12.21 -6.35 20.57
CA ASP A 219 12.52 -6.85 21.92
C ASP A 219 13.54 -8.00 21.86
N GLU A 220 13.42 -8.84 20.82
CA GLU A 220 14.31 -9.95 20.51
C GLU A 220 14.62 -9.96 19.00
N PRO A 221 15.80 -10.43 18.58
CA PRO A 221 16.17 -10.49 17.17
C PRO A 221 15.16 -11.29 16.33
N LEU A 222 14.74 -10.72 15.20
CA LEU A 222 13.74 -11.29 14.29
C LEU A 222 14.39 -12.00 13.09
N ASP A 223 13.89 -13.18 12.72
CA ASP A 223 14.41 -13.98 11.60
C ASP A 223 13.48 -13.97 10.36
N TYR A 224 12.81 -12.85 10.09
CA TYR A 224 11.89 -12.81 8.95
C TYR A 224 12.62 -12.83 7.60
N LEU A 225 13.90 -12.45 7.55
CA LEU A 225 14.69 -12.50 6.31
C LEU A 225 14.93 -13.95 5.86
N HIS A 226 15.14 -14.88 6.78
CA HIS A 226 15.23 -16.30 6.44
C HIS A 226 13.88 -16.84 5.98
N HIS A 227 12.81 -16.54 6.71
CA HIS A 227 11.44 -16.95 6.33
C HIS A 227 11.03 -16.46 4.94
N LEU A 228 11.39 -15.23 4.56
CA LEU A 228 11.11 -14.70 3.22
C LEU A 228 11.91 -15.39 2.10
N SER A 229 12.99 -16.07 2.45
CA SER A 229 13.85 -16.80 1.52
C SER A 229 13.47 -18.28 1.37
N GLU A 230 12.62 -18.81 2.25
CA GLU A 230 12.13 -20.18 2.20
C GLU A 230 11.09 -20.35 1.08
N GLU A 231 11.13 -21.49 0.38
CA GLU A 231 10.12 -21.80 -0.63
C GLU A 231 8.76 -22.03 0.05
N PRO A 232 7.66 -21.43 -0.45
CA PRO A 232 6.33 -21.72 0.09
C PRO A 232 6.05 -23.22 -0.08
N THR A 233 5.76 -23.91 1.02
CA THR A 233 5.42 -25.33 0.99
C THR A 233 4.02 -25.50 0.39
N ASP A 234 3.94 -26.23 -0.72
CA ASP A 234 2.71 -26.46 -1.51
C ASP A 234 1.71 -27.44 -0.84
N ASP A 235 1.91 -27.78 0.43
CA ASP A 235 1.09 -28.77 1.11
C ASP A 235 0.15 -28.10 2.13
N PRO A 236 -1.15 -27.98 1.81
CA PRO A 236 -2.13 -27.39 2.72
C PRO A 236 -2.39 -28.27 3.96
N ASP A 237 -1.83 -29.49 4.01
CA ASP A 237 -1.83 -30.38 5.17
C ASP A 237 -0.44 -30.48 5.84
N ASP A 238 0.58 -29.76 5.35
CA ASP A 238 1.89 -29.62 6.01
C ASP A 238 1.93 -28.29 6.75
N SER A 239 1.08 -28.18 7.77
CA SER A 239 1.40 -27.36 8.94
C SER A 239 2.50 -28.04 9.75
N SER A 240 3.66 -28.32 9.15
CA SER A 240 4.90 -28.14 9.88
C SER A 240 5.09 -26.63 9.96
N ASN A 241 4.33 -25.94 10.81
CA ASN A 241 4.79 -25.74 12.18
C ASN A 241 6.25 -26.19 12.30
N ASN A 242 7.15 -25.27 11.97
CA ASN A 242 8.44 -25.22 12.65
C ASN A 242 8.26 -24.75 14.11
N SER A 243 7.11 -25.08 14.72
CA SER A 243 6.96 -25.31 16.13
C SER A 243 6.89 -26.83 16.27
N SER A 244 7.88 -27.41 16.91
CA SER A 244 7.88 -28.83 17.28
C SER A 244 6.79 -29.10 18.32
N ASP A 245 5.53 -28.92 17.96
CA ASP A 245 4.39 -29.10 18.86
C ASP A 245 4.16 -30.60 19.00
N VAL A 246 4.86 -31.18 19.96
CA VAL A 246 4.64 -32.56 20.42
C VAL A 246 3.19 -32.64 20.91
N TYR A 247 2.38 -33.53 20.33
CA TYR A 247 1.02 -33.76 20.78
C TYR A 247 1.03 -34.55 22.08
N TRP A 248 0.30 -34.07 23.09
CA TRP A 248 0.16 -34.73 24.39
C TRP A 248 -1.29 -35.08 24.69
N ALA A 249 -1.55 -36.34 25.02
CA ALA A 249 -2.83 -36.80 25.56
C ALA A 249 -2.77 -36.85 27.10
N ASP A 250 -3.77 -36.29 27.77
CA ASP A 250 -3.93 -36.36 29.22
C ASP A 250 -4.68 -37.62 29.64
N ALA A 251 -4.20 -38.34 30.66
CA ALA A 251 -4.86 -39.53 31.19
C ALA A 251 -4.87 -39.56 32.73
N GLY A 252 -5.90 -40.21 33.30
CA GLY A 252 -6.06 -40.32 34.75
C GLY A 252 -5.09 -41.31 35.40
N HIS A 253 -4.72 -42.37 34.68
CA HIS A 253 -3.77 -43.38 35.15
C HIS A 253 -3.10 -44.11 33.99
N CYS A 254 -1.79 -44.30 34.03
CA CYS A 254 -1.07 -45.11 33.04
C CYS A 254 -0.12 -46.12 33.71
N GLU A 255 0.04 -47.29 33.09
CA GLU A 255 0.97 -48.34 33.52
C GLU A 255 1.78 -48.87 32.35
N TRP A 256 3.07 -49.14 32.59
CA TRP A 256 3.94 -49.80 31.63
C TRP A 256 3.80 -51.32 31.75
N GLU A 257 3.50 -52.01 30.64
CA GLU A 257 3.21 -53.46 30.68
C GLU A 257 4.36 -54.36 30.20
N GLY A 258 5.43 -53.80 29.62
CA GLY A 258 6.61 -54.57 29.19
C GLY A 258 6.31 -55.78 28.28
N ASP A 259 7.31 -56.66 28.10
CA ASP A 259 7.30 -57.80 27.15
C ASP A 259 6.37 -58.98 27.52
N ASP A 260 5.65 -58.93 28.64
CA ASP A 260 4.86 -60.08 29.16
C ASP A 260 3.45 -60.18 28.55
N TRP A 261 3.04 -59.19 27.75
CA TRP A 261 1.86 -59.25 26.88
C TRP A 261 2.29 -59.42 25.42
N ASP A 262 1.52 -60.15 24.62
CA ASP A 262 1.89 -60.66 23.28
C ASP A 262 1.93 -59.53 22.19
N GLY A 263 2.64 -58.43 22.46
CA GLY A 263 2.93 -57.33 21.53
C GLY A 263 3.40 -56.02 22.20
N ASP A 264 4.52 -55.50 21.70
CA ASP A 264 5.21 -54.19 21.87
C ASP A 264 5.26 -53.51 23.25
N THR A 265 6.47 -53.04 23.61
CA THR A 265 6.79 -52.23 24.79
C THR A 265 6.13 -50.86 24.75
N ARG A 266 5.11 -50.66 25.58
CA ARG A 266 4.27 -49.44 25.59
C ARG A 266 3.60 -49.20 26.94
N TRP A 267 3.12 -47.98 27.13
CA TRP A 267 2.23 -47.55 28.21
C TRP A 267 0.77 -47.79 27.85
N TYR A 268 -0.02 -48.23 28.82
CA TYR A 268 -1.48 -48.33 28.71
C TYR A 268 -2.12 -47.35 29.67
N CYS A 269 -3.09 -46.60 29.17
CA CYS A 269 -3.71 -45.49 29.89
C CYS A 269 -5.21 -45.66 30.03
N ASP A 270 -5.70 -45.30 31.21
CA ASP A 270 -7.09 -45.20 31.61
C ASP A 270 -7.40 -43.72 31.81
N TYR A 271 -8.26 -43.18 30.94
CA TYR A 271 -8.59 -41.76 30.93
C TYR A 271 -9.53 -41.41 32.10
N ASP A 272 -10.44 -42.32 32.46
CA ASP A 272 -11.49 -42.10 33.45
C ASP A 272 -11.14 -42.64 34.86
N SER A 273 -9.97 -43.29 35.01
CA SER A 273 -9.51 -43.98 36.23
C SER A 273 -10.52 -45.02 36.74
N ASP A 274 -11.22 -45.69 35.82
CA ASP A 274 -12.29 -46.64 36.13
C ASP A 274 -11.79 -48.10 36.29
N GLY A 275 -10.50 -48.32 36.03
CA GLY A 275 -9.80 -49.59 36.13
C GLY A 275 -9.76 -50.39 34.82
N TYR A 276 -10.18 -49.81 33.71
CA TYR A 276 -10.03 -50.36 32.37
C TYR A 276 -9.10 -49.46 31.53
N PHE A 277 -8.09 -50.06 30.88
CA PHE A 277 -7.24 -49.32 29.96
C PHE A 277 -8.00 -49.01 28.67
N ASP A 278 -8.05 -47.73 28.31
CA ASP A 278 -8.74 -47.18 27.16
C ASP A 278 -7.86 -47.18 25.90
N ASP A 279 -6.61 -46.74 26.05
CA ASP A 279 -5.66 -46.58 24.93
C ASP A 279 -4.21 -46.83 25.35
N TRP A 280 -3.29 -46.76 24.39
CA TRP A 280 -1.86 -47.01 24.61
C TRP A 280 -0.96 -46.01 23.90
N TRP A 281 0.23 -45.80 24.46
CA TRP A 281 1.21 -44.80 24.01
C TRP A 281 2.64 -45.31 24.19
N PHE A 282 3.60 -44.83 23.39
CA PHE A 282 5.00 -45.24 23.53
C PHE A 282 5.77 -44.46 24.60
N TYR A 283 5.38 -43.21 24.87
CA TYR A 283 5.98 -42.39 25.91
C TYR A 283 4.88 -41.81 26.80
N CYS A 284 5.03 -41.94 28.12
CA CYS A 284 4.17 -41.30 29.10
C CYS A 284 4.98 -40.78 30.27
N GLU A 285 4.61 -39.62 30.79
CA GLU A 285 5.19 -39.04 32.00
C GLU A 285 4.10 -38.54 32.95
N TRP A 286 4.40 -38.53 34.25
CA TRP A 286 3.47 -38.14 35.29
C TRP A 286 3.75 -36.73 35.78
N ASN A 287 2.72 -35.89 35.81
CA ASN A 287 2.81 -34.55 36.38
C ASN A 287 2.28 -34.53 37.83
N ASP A 288 3.20 -34.42 38.79
CA ASP A 288 2.89 -34.32 40.23
C ASP A 288 2.07 -33.06 40.61
N ASN A 289 2.11 -32.00 39.81
CA ASN A 289 1.39 -30.76 40.10
C ASN A 289 -0.09 -30.85 39.71
N GLU A 290 -0.37 -31.53 38.60
CA GLU A 290 -1.71 -31.61 38.00
C GLU A 290 -2.40 -32.94 38.29
N TYR A 291 -1.65 -33.93 38.79
CA TYR A 291 -2.11 -35.29 39.08
C TYR A 291 -2.69 -35.98 37.85
N LEU A 292 -2.04 -35.80 36.70
CA LEU A 292 -2.39 -36.40 35.41
C LEU A 292 -1.14 -36.96 34.71
N TRP A 293 -1.37 -37.96 33.87
CA TRP A 293 -0.39 -38.49 32.94
C TRP A 293 -0.45 -37.74 31.62
N TYR A 294 0.72 -37.50 31.03
CA TYR A 294 0.90 -36.91 29.72
C TYR A 294 1.59 -37.91 28.81
N CYS A 295 0.93 -38.27 27.71
CA CYS A 295 1.40 -39.32 26.82
C CYS A 295 1.49 -38.87 25.36
N THR A 296 2.48 -39.38 24.63
CA THR A 296 2.72 -39.06 23.22
C THR A 296 3.40 -40.23 22.50
N ASP A 297 3.21 -40.27 21.18
CA ASP A 297 3.89 -41.20 20.27
C ASP A 297 4.97 -40.49 19.41
N ASP A 298 5.09 -39.17 19.52
CA ASP A 298 5.93 -38.36 18.63
C ASP A 298 7.44 -38.57 18.87
N PHE A 299 7.82 -39.11 20.03
CA PHE A 299 9.20 -39.48 20.36
C PHE A 299 9.62 -40.87 19.85
N GLY A 300 8.76 -41.53 19.07
CA GLY A 300 9.01 -42.85 18.51
C GLY A 300 8.95 -43.97 19.56
N GLN A 301 9.51 -45.13 19.22
CA GLN A 301 9.39 -46.35 20.04
C GLN A 301 10.73 -46.69 20.68
N SER A 302 10.77 -46.79 22.01
CA SER A 302 11.95 -47.22 22.76
C SER A 302 11.56 -47.98 24.02
N GLU A 303 12.24 -49.10 24.27
CA GLU A 303 12.11 -49.86 25.53
C GLU A 303 12.62 -49.05 26.74
N GLU A 304 13.44 -48.01 26.52
CA GLU A 304 13.94 -47.13 27.59
C GLU A 304 12.85 -46.23 28.17
N TYR A 305 11.71 -46.07 27.47
CA TYR A 305 10.57 -45.27 27.94
C TYR A 305 9.76 -45.96 29.05
N GLU A 306 10.11 -47.17 29.48
CA GLU A 306 9.61 -47.76 30.72
C GLU A 306 9.81 -46.83 31.94
N PHE A 307 10.87 -46.01 31.91
CA PHE A 307 11.24 -45.14 33.02
C PHE A 307 10.88 -43.67 32.79
N SER A 308 10.04 -43.36 31.79
CA SER A 308 9.67 -41.97 31.45
C SER A 308 8.68 -41.33 32.43
N GLU A 309 8.08 -42.10 33.36
CA GLU A 309 7.14 -41.58 34.36
C GLU A 309 7.66 -40.33 35.09
N GLY A 310 8.97 -40.29 35.41
CA GLY A 310 9.57 -39.18 36.15
C GLY A 310 10.14 -38.05 35.29
N ASN A 311 9.93 -38.07 33.98
CA ASN A 311 10.40 -37.03 33.07
C ASN A 311 9.45 -35.81 33.08
N THR A 312 9.86 -34.76 32.38
CA THR A 312 9.15 -33.47 32.36
C THR A 312 9.13 -32.83 30.96
N GLU A 313 9.20 -33.62 29.91
CA GLU A 313 9.23 -33.11 28.54
C GLU A 313 7.94 -32.39 28.14
N HIS A 314 6.77 -32.76 28.69
CA HIS A 314 5.50 -32.07 28.41
C HIS A 314 5.50 -30.61 28.91
N LEU A 315 6.29 -30.30 29.95
CA LEU A 315 6.45 -28.93 30.47
C LEU A 315 7.25 -28.03 29.52
N ASN A 316 8.01 -28.62 28.59
CA ASN A 316 8.73 -27.86 27.57
C ASN A 316 7.82 -27.52 26.37
N TYR A 317 6.65 -28.16 26.25
CA TYR A 317 5.77 -28.10 25.09
C TYR A 317 4.30 -27.84 25.46
N THR A 318 4.04 -27.16 26.58
CA THR A 318 2.67 -26.77 26.94
C THR A 318 2.06 -25.88 25.86
N GLU A 319 0.92 -26.34 25.33
CA GLU A 319 -0.02 -25.55 24.54
C GLU A 319 -0.33 -24.22 25.23
N ASP A 320 0.31 -23.13 24.79
CA ASP A 320 -0.40 -21.87 24.63
C ASP A 320 -1.23 -21.98 23.33
N GLY A 321 -2.19 -22.91 23.36
CA GLY A 321 -3.20 -23.15 22.33
C GLY A 321 -4.29 -22.06 22.36
N GLY A 322 -3.87 -20.79 22.32
CA GLY A 322 -4.70 -19.69 21.87
C GLY A 322 -4.35 -19.45 20.41
N SER A 323 -5.25 -19.78 19.49
CA SER A 323 -5.13 -19.42 18.08
C SER A 323 -4.76 -17.94 17.93
N GLY A 324 -3.48 -17.70 17.66
CA GLY A 324 -2.85 -16.41 17.46
C GLY A 324 -1.60 -16.69 16.65
N GLY A 325 -1.52 -16.11 15.45
CA GLY A 325 -0.26 -16.12 14.71
C GLY A 325 0.85 -15.62 15.63
N GLY A 326 2.03 -16.24 15.59
CA GLY A 326 3.15 -15.95 16.48
C GLY A 326 3.22 -14.45 16.76
N GLU A 327 2.86 -14.07 17.97
CA GLU A 327 3.05 -12.70 18.42
C GLU A 327 4.56 -12.55 18.59
N TYR A 328 5.22 -12.08 17.52
CA TYR A 328 6.49 -11.39 17.69
C TYR A 328 6.27 -10.38 18.82
N HIS A 329 6.94 -10.57 19.95
CA HIS A 329 6.84 -9.66 21.08
C HIS A 329 7.06 -8.24 20.56
N SER A 330 6.05 -7.40 20.79
CA SER A 330 5.86 -6.15 20.05
C SER A 330 7.03 -5.21 20.33
N GLY A 331 7.91 -5.07 19.35
CA GLY A 331 8.94 -4.04 19.37
C GLY A 331 8.35 -2.66 19.61
N LEU A 332 9.14 -1.78 20.23
CA LEU A 332 8.74 -0.40 20.45
C LEU A 332 8.80 0.35 19.11
N VAL A 333 7.67 0.91 18.69
CA VAL A 333 7.59 1.82 17.52
C VAL A 333 7.37 3.23 18.04
N GLU A 334 8.31 4.12 17.76
CA GLU A 334 8.21 5.55 18.04
C GLU A 334 8.42 6.34 16.75
N GLY A 335 7.87 7.54 16.67
CA GLY A 335 7.98 8.35 15.47
C GLY A 335 7.26 9.68 15.58
N ASP A 336 7.58 10.56 14.64
CA ASP A 336 6.97 11.85 14.46
C ASP A 336 6.53 12.05 13.02
N PHE A 337 5.49 12.84 12.82
CA PHE A 337 5.07 13.22 11.48
C PHE A 337 4.68 14.69 11.40
N SER A 338 4.85 15.26 10.21
CA SER A 338 4.34 16.57 9.82
C SER A 338 3.60 16.43 8.50
N THR A 339 2.41 17.02 8.41
CA THR A 339 1.60 17.04 7.18
C THR A 339 0.93 18.39 6.98
N ILE A 340 0.65 18.72 5.72
CA ILE A 340 -0.12 19.91 5.33
C ILE A 340 -1.15 19.49 4.30
N THR A 341 -2.43 19.64 4.62
CA THR A 341 -3.53 19.43 3.66
C THR A 341 -4.04 20.76 3.17
N GLY A 342 -4.03 21.00 1.86
CA GLY A 342 -4.59 22.20 1.22
C GLY A 342 -5.81 21.86 0.37
N TYR A 343 -6.77 22.78 0.32
CA TYR A 343 -7.83 22.73 -0.68
C TYR A 343 -8.17 24.13 -1.17
N SER A 344 -8.56 24.21 -2.44
CA SER A 344 -9.11 25.41 -3.08
C SER A 344 -10.24 25.00 -4.01
N MET A 345 -11.33 25.75 -4.02
CA MET A 345 -12.43 25.60 -4.95
C MET A 345 -12.83 26.98 -5.45
N MET A 346 -12.93 27.12 -6.76
CA MET A 346 -13.34 28.33 -7.45
C MET A 346 -14.57 28.02 -8.31
N LEU A 347 -15.57 28.89 -8.21
CA LEU A 347 -16.72 28.93 -9.11
C LEU A 347 -16.84 30.36 -9.64
N SER A 348 -16.89 30.52 -10.95
CA SER A 348 -17.12 31.80 -11.63
C SER A 348 -18.27 31.70 -12.62
N ILE A 349 -19.03 32.77 -12.74
CA ILE A 349 -20.06 32.91 -13.76
C ILE A 349 -20.03 34.31 -14.37
N GLU A 350 -20.01 34.37 -15.69
CA GLU A 350 -20.00 35.61 -16.46
C GLU A 350 -21.08 35.57 -17.55
N GLY A 351 -21.44 36.72 -18.12
CA GLY A 351 -22.32 36.79 -19.29
C GLY A 351 -23.82 36.54 -19.05
N ILE A 352 -24.29 36.45 -17.80
CA ILE A 352 -25.73 36.36 -17.46
C ILE A 352 -26.33 37.76 -17.23
N PRO A 353 -27.53 38.07 -17.78
CA PRO A 353 -28.28 39.27 -17.42
C PRO A 353 -28.81 39.18 -15.97
N ALA A 354 -27.95 39.54 -15.02
CA ALA A 354 -28.18 39.55 -13.58
C ALA A 354 -29.51 40.25 -13.17
N GLU A 355 -29.87 41.30 -13.90
CA GLU A 355 -31.03 42.15 -13.67
C GLU A 355 -32.38 41.49 -13.99
N ASP A 356 -32.42 40.47 -14.85
CA ASP A 356 -33.64 39.75 -15.21
C ASP A 356 -33.91 38.53 -14.33
N PHE A 357 -32.86 38.00 -13.67
CA PHE A 357 -32.95 36.79 -12.84
C PHE A 357 -32.87 37.04 -11.33
N ASP A 358 -32.77 38.30 -10.89
CA ASP A 358 -32.55 38.68 -9.47
C ASP A 358 -31.30 37.99 -8.87
N ILE A 359 -30.28 37.75 -9.71
CA ILE A 359 -29.02 37.11 -9.32
C ILE A 359 -27.97 38.20 -9.15
N ASN A 360 -27.32 38.26 -7.98
CA ASN A 360 -26.17 39.13 -7.78
C ASN A 360 -24.89 38.39 -8.22
N LEU A 361 -24.31 38.78 -9.36
CA LEU A 361 -23.08 38.19 -9.90
C LEU A 361 -21.87 38.37 -8.96
N ASP A 362 -21.80 39.48 -8.20
CA ASP A 362 -20.75 39.69 -7.19
C ASP A 362 -20.85 38.69 -6.02
N ALA A 363 -21.99 38.01 -5.85
CA ALA A 363 -22.20 36.97 -4.85
C ALA A 363 -21.97 35.53 -5.36
N PHE A 364 -21.79 35.35 -6.68
CA PHE A 364 -21.69 34.02 -7.30
C PHE A 364 -20.24 33.63 -7.63
N ASN A 365 -19.36 34.61 -7.87
CA ASN A 365 -17.93 34.36 -7.95
C ASN A 365 -17.39 34.06 -6.55
N VAL A 366 -17.23 32.77 -6.25
CA VAL A 366 -16.83 32.29 -4.92
C VAL A 366 -15.52 31.54 -5.05
N GLN A 367 -14.58 31.89 -4.16
CA GLN A 367 -13.38 31.11 -3.91
C GLN A 367 -13.37 30.68 -2.45
N LEU A 368 -13.22 29.39 -2.21
CA LEU A 368 -13.02 28.79 -0.90
C LEU A 368 -11.64 28.15 -0.89
N SER A 369 -10.80 28.49 0.08
CA SER A 369 -9.52 27.81 0.26
C SER A 369 -9.14 27.79 1.73
N ASP A 370 -8.41 26.75 2.13
CA ASP A 370 -7.86 26.61 3.47
C ASP A 370 -6.64 25.67 3.45
N SER A 371 -5.85 25.69 4.52
CA SER A 371 -4.80 24.73 4.77
C SER A 371 -4.77 24.26 6.22
N ILE A 372 -4.64 22.96 6.41
CA ILE A 372 -4.74 22.29 7.71
C ILE A 372 -3.41 21.58 7.98
N PRO A 373 -2.57 22.11 8.88
CA PRO A 373 -1.36 21.42 9.32
C PRO A 373 -1.68 20.32 10.33
N GLY A 374 -1.01 19.18 10.22
CA GLY A 374 -1.01 18.07 11.17
C GLY A 374 0.39 17.81 11.69
N GLN A 375 0.52 17.54 12.99
CA GLN A 375 1.77 17.11 13.62
C GLN A 375 1.44 16.17 14.79
N GLY A 376 2.27 15.16 15.03
CA GLY A 376 2.04 14.13 16.04
C GLY A 376 3.31 13.53 16.58
#